data_AF-A0A0F9FS70-F1
#
_entry.id   AF-A0A0F9FS70-F1
#
_cell.length_a   1.000
_cell.length_b   1.000
_cell.length_c   1.000
_cell.angle_alpha   90.00
_cell.angle_beta   90.00
_cell.angle_gamma   90.00
#
_symmetry.space_group_name_H-M   'P 1'
#
loop_
_entity.id
_entity.type
_entity.pdbx_description
1 polymer ?
#
loop_
_entity_poly.entity_id
_entity_poly.type
_entity_poly.pdbx_seq_one_letter_code
_entity_poly.pdbx_strand_id
1 'polypeptide(L)'
;IKGVTVIKLKHNWPGWWSKIELFRPDLSSDNTTIYFDLDVLILKDISEFSRICRRASMPLMLRSCDRVGEANDWPSSSIMSWMGKCMNRVYYEFIKDSEEAIKRIRKGTSRAGQRTDQGFIRQVINPRKFQDLLPKDYIMFKMQYLNFNFWNIQSIWESRCYKIKIFEISNQLVK
;
A
#
# COMPACT_ATOMS: atom_id res chain seq x y z
N ILE A 1 7.02 -19.31 9.28
CA ILE A 1 8.21 -18.43 9.32
C ILE A 1 8.48 -18.13 10.79
N LYS A 2 9.67 -18.44 11.31
CA LYS A 2 9.97 -18.23 12.74
C LYS A 2 9.91 -16.72 13.06
N GLY A 3 9.24 -16.34 14.14
CA GLY A 3 9.10 -14.93 14.55
C GLY A 3 8.01 -14.13 13.84
N VAL A 4 7.22 -14.75 12.96
CA VAL A 4 6.10 -14.10 12.27
C VAL A 4 4.80 -14.80 12.64
N THR A 5 3.86 -14.05 13.21
CA THR A 5 2.48 -14.53 13.41
C THR A 5 1.80 -14.66 12.05
N VAL A 6 1.36 -15.87 11.73
CA VAL A 6 0.69 -16.16 10.45
C VAL A 6 -0.81 -16.26 10.68
N ILE A 7 -1.57 -15.48 9.93
CA ILE A 7 -3.03 -15.52 9.92
C ILE A 7 -3.45 -16.25 8.63
N LYS A 8 -4.25 -17.31 8.77
CA LYS A 8 -4.77 -18.04 7.61
C LYS A 8 -5.86 -17.23 6.91
N LEU A 9 -5.80 -17.24 5.57
CA LEU A 9 -6.91 -16.78 4.72
C LEU A 9 -8.13 -17.66 4.97
N LYS A 10 -9.31 -17.04 5.11
CA LYS A 10 -10.60 -17.69 5.31
C LYS A 10 -11.26 -18.06 3.98
N HIS A 11 -11.13 -17.21 2.99
CA HIS A 11 -11.78 -17.35 1.67
C HIS A 11 -10.80 -17.70 0.56
N ASN A 12 -9.51 -17.38 0.76
CA ASN A 12 -8.45 -17.68 -0.22
C ASN A 12 -8.73 -17.04 -1.60
N TRP A 13 -9.18 -15.78 -1.61
CA TRP A 13 -9.48 -15.05 -2.84
C TRP A 13 -8.25 -14.86 -3.73
N PRO A 14 -8.39 -14.89 -5.07
CA PRO A 14 -7.25 -14.95 -5.96
C PRO A 14 -6.44 -13.65 -6.00
N GLY A 15 -5.12 -13.77 -5.99
CA GLY A 15 -4.19 -12.67 -6.20
C GLY A 15 -4.41 -11.50 -5.24
N TRP A 16 -4.50 -10.29 -5.78
CA TRP A 16 -4.66 -9.07 -4.97
C TRP A 16 -5.94 -9.03 -4.14
N TRP A 17 -6.98 -9.80 -4.51
CA TRP A 17 -8.24 -9.83 -3.77
C TRP A 17 -8.12 -10.46 -2.38
N SER A 18 -7.08 -11.27 -2.13
CA SER A 18 -6.74 -11.75 -0.79
C SER A 18 -6.57 -10.62 0.23
N LYS A 19 -6.17 -9.40 -0.20
CA LYS A 19 -6.00 -8.24 0.69
C LYS A 19 -7.30 -7.81 1.38
N ILE A 20 -8.47 -8.09 0.80
CA ILE A 20 -9.74 -7.75 1.43
C ILE A 20 -9.92 -8.52 2.75
N GLU A 21 -9.26 -9.67 2.91
CA GLU A 21 -9.28 -10.41 4.18
C GLU A 21 -8.60 -9.67 5.33
N LEU A 22 -7.73 -8.68 5.06
CA LEU A 22 -7.15 -7.82 6.10
C LEU A 22 -8.22 -7.02 6.86
N PHE A 23 -9.39 -6.82 6.24
CA PHE A 23 -10.49 -6.02 6.80
C PHE A 23 -11.57 -6.89 7.44
N ARG A 24 -11.24 -8.15 7.73
CA ARG A 24 -12.10 -9.08 8.44
C ARG A 24 -12.48 -8.53 9.83
N PRO A 25 -13.76 -8.61 10.22
CA PRO A 25 -14.21 -8.15 11.53
C PRO A 25 -13.51 -8.83 12.72
N ASP A 26 -13.15 -10.10 12.57
CA ASP A 26 -12.44 -10.87 13.59
C ASP A 26 -10.94 -10.54 13.69
N LEU A 27 -10.40 -9.76 12.74
CA LEU A 27 -9.04 -9.22 12.78
C LEU A 27 -9.01 -7.73 13.19
N SER A 28 -10.17 -7.14 13.46
CA SER A 28 -10.25 -5.75 13.93
C SER A 28 -9.55 -5.59 15.28
N SER A 29 -8.81 -4.49 15.41
CA SER A 29 -8.09 -4.13 16.64
C SER A 29 -8.42 -2.70 17.01
N ASP A 30 -8.54 -2.41 18.30
CA ASP A 30 -8.70 -1.03 18.79
C ASP A 30 -7.44 -0.18 18.56
N ASN A 31 -6.31 -0.83 18.23
CA ASN A 31 -5.08 -0.16 17.85
C ASN A 31 -5.07 0.23 16.36
N THR A 32 -4.12 1.10 16.00
CA THR A 32 -3.81 1.40 14.60
C THR A 32 -3.13 0.21 13.92
N THR A 33 -3.70 -0.25 12.82
CA THR A 33 -3.08 -1.21 11.91
C THR A 33 -2.37 -0.46 10.80
N ILE A 34 -1.11 -0.83 10.54
CA ILE A 34 -0.32 -0.36 9.40
C ILE A 34 0.01 -1.59 8.54
N TYR A 35 -0.35 -1.53 7.27
CA TYR A 35 -0.11 -2.58 6.30
C TYR A 35 0.89 -2.13 5.24
N PHE A 36 1.77 -3.05 4.86
CA PHE A 36 2.70 -2.92 3.75
C PHE A 36 2.58 -4.16 2.86
N ASP A 37 2.63 -3.97 1.54
CA ASP A 37 2.90 -5.07 0.63
C ASP A 37 4.28 -5.67 0.94
N LEU A 38 4.43 -6.97 0.63
CA LEU A 38 5.69 -7.70 0.89
C LEU A 38 6.88 -7.20 0.06
N ASP A 39 6.62 -6.41 -0.97
CA ASP A 39 7.61 -5.78 -1.85
C ASP A 39 7.87 -4.30 -1.49
N VAL A 40 7.39 -3.83 -0.33
CA VAL A 40 7.72 -2.49 0.18
C VAL A 40 9.06 -2.51 0.91
N LEU A 41 9.97 -1.64 0.47
CA LEU A 41 11.25 -1.41 1.13
C LEU A 41 11.19 -0.19 2.06
N ILE A 42 11.54 -0.40 3.33
CA ILE A 42 11.65 0.67 4.32
C ILE A 42 13.14 1.01 4.47
N LEU A 43 13.51 2.24 4.09
CA LEU A 43 14.90 2.66 4.02
C LEU A 43 15.36 3.48 5.22
N LYS A 44 14.42 4.13 5.93
CA LYS A 44 14.70 5.03 7.05
C LYS A 44 13.74 4.76 8.19
N ASP A 45 14.00 5.40 9.33
CA ASP A 45 13.07 5.44 10.46
C ASP A 45 11.67 5.90 10.01
N ILE A 46 10.66 5.18 10.48
CA ILE A 46 9.24 5.43 10.17
C ILE A 46 8.48 5.92 11.41
N SER A 47 9.16 6.43 12.44
CA SER A 47 8.51 6.87 13.68
C SER A 47 7.52 7.99 13.41
N GLU A 48 7.86 8.94 12.54
CA GLU A 48 6.98 10.02 12.12
C GLU A 48 5.78 9.52 11.31
N PHE A 49 6.00 8.58 10.39
CA PHE A 49 4.93 7.93 9.64
C PHE A 49 3.96 7.19 10.56
N SER A 50 4.50 6.43 11.52
CA SER A 50 3.72 5.71 12.53
C SER A 50 2.93 6.68 13.44
N ARG A 51 3.54 7.81 13.79
CA ARG A 51 2.91 8.89 14.55
C ARG A 51 1.72 9.49 13.81
N ILE A 52 1.84 9.73 12.51
CA ILE A 52 0.75 10.20 11.64
C ILE A 52 -0.36 9.17 11.55
N CYS A 53 -0.02 7.89 11.33
CA CYS A 53 -0.98 6.79 11.28
C CYS A 53 -1.85 6.73 12.55
N ARG A 54 -1.24 6.86 13.74
CA ARG A 54 -1.97 6.84 15.02
C ARG A 54 -2.89 8.03 15.25
N ARG A 55 -2.59 9.18 14.64
CA ARG A 55 -3.38 10.42 14.80
C ARG A 55 -4.46 10.56 13.72
N ALA A 56 -4.42 9.75 12.67
CA ALA A 56 -5.36 9.85 11.58
C ALA A 56 -6.75 9.36 12.01
N SER A 57 -7.76 10.22 11.85
CA SER A 57 -9.16 9.89 12.11
C SER A 57 -9.83 9.12 10.97
N MET A 58 -9.16 9.03 9.82
CA MET A 58 -9.65 8.33 8.63
C MET A 58 -8.60 7.34 8.12
N PRO A 59 -9.01 6.27 7.41
CA PRO A 59 -8.09 5.39 6.72
C PRO A 59 -7.15 6.18 5.78
N LEU A 60 -5.88 5.81 5.80
CA LEU A 60 -4.84 6.35 4.94
C LEU A 60 -4.41 5.30 3.93
N MET A 61 -4.21 5.73 2.68
CA MET A 61 -3.64 4.90 1.61
C MET A 61 -2.55 5.68 0.87
N LEU A 62 -1.63 4.97 0.21
CA LEU A 62 -0.63 5.60 -0.63
C LEU A 62 -1.29 6.27 -1.84
N ARG A 63 -0.96 7.53 -2.15
CA ARG A 63 -1.31 8.11 -3.47
C ARG A 63 -0.52 7.39 -4.56
N SER A 64 -1.21 6.86 -5.55
CA SER A 64 -0.60 6.33 -6.77
C SER A 64 -0.12 7.47 -7.65
N CYS A 65 0.92 7.22 -8.44
CA CYS A 65 1.19 7.97 -9.66
C CYS A 65 0.78 7.09 -10.86
N ASP A 66 0.35 7.68 -11.97
CA ASP A 66 0.32 6.93 -13.24
C ASP A 66 1.69 6.94 -13.90
N ARG A 67 1.78 6.17 -14.99
CA ARG A 67 2.97 6.10 -15.83
C ARG A 67 3.16 7.46 -16.49
N VAL A 68 4.20 8.16 -16.03
CA VAL A 68 4.76 9.40 -16.59
C VAL A 68 3.81 10.61 -16.54
N GLY A 69 4.05 11.50 -15.58
CA GLY A 69 3.70 12.92 -15.69
C GLY A 69 2.37 13.37 -15.09
N GLU A 70 1.43 12.47 -14.76
CA GLU A 70 0.16 12.88 -14.13
C GLU A 70 0.10 12.41 -12.66
N ALA A 71 0.13 13.38 -11.74
CA ALA A 71 -0.24 13.10 -10.36
C ALA A 71 -1.74 12.80 -10.32
N ASN A 72 -2.10 11.53 -10.42
CA ASN A 72 -3.48 11.14 -10.16
C ASN A 72 -3.71 10.96 -8.65
N ASP A 73 -4.89 11.33 -8.17
CA ASP A 73 -5.23 11.23 -6.74
C ASP A 73 -5.79 9.83 -6.39
N TRP A 74 -5.38 8.79 -7.13
CA TRP A 74 -5.87 7.43 -6.91
C TRP A 74 -5.19 6.80 -5.70
N PRO A 75 -5.94 6.16 -4.79
CA PRO A 75 -5.34 5.43 -3.69
C PRO A 75 -4.75 4.11 -4.19
N SER A 76 -3.66 3.69 -3.57
CA SER A 76 -3.03 2.40 -3.77
C SER A 76 -2.94 1.61 -2.48
N SER A 77 -3.22 0.31 -2.58
CA SER A 77 -3.27 -0.62 -1.44
C SER A 77 -1.92 -1.17 -1.02
N SER A 78 -0.80 -0.71 -1.61
CA SER A 78 0.53 -1.17 -1.25
C SER A 78 0.99 -0.71 0.13
N ILE A 79 0.45 0.42 0.61
CA ILE A 79 0.63 0.89 1.99
C ILE A 79 -0.73 1.43 2.45
N MET A 80 -1.19 0.96 3.60
CA MET A 80 -2.48 1.36 4.17
C MET A 80 -2.37 1.51 5.69
N SER A 81 -3.17 2.40 6.28
CA SER A 81 -3.31 2.51 7.73
C SER A 81 -4.76 2.75 8.10
N TRP A 82 -5.23 2.10 9.17
CA TRP A 82 -6.59 2.25 9.69
C TRP A 82 -6.64 1.93 11.18
N MET A 83 -7.74 2.29 11.85
CA MET A 83 -7.93 2.05 13.27
C MET A 83 -9.32 1.46 13.52
N GLY A 84 -9.40 0.47 14.41
CA GLY A 84 -10.68 -0.13 14.74
C GLY A 84 -11.33 -0.82 13.54
N LYS A 85 -12.64 -0.64 13.43
CA LYS A 85 -13.52 -1.34 12.49
C LYS A 85 -13.79 -0.57 11.20
N CYS A 86 -13.11 0.57 10.96
CA CYS A 86 -13.47 1.48 9.87
C CYS A 86 -13.30 0.85 8.47
N MET A 87 -12.46 -0.18 8.33
CA MET A 87 -12.31 -0.93 7.07
C MET A 87 -13.29 -2.10 6.92
N ASN A 88 -14.00 -2.52 7.98
CA ASN A 88 -14.86 -3.70 7.94
C ASN A 88 -15.96 -3.59 6.87
N ARG A 89 -16.42 -2.38 6.58
CA ARG A 89 -17.37 -2.13 5.49
C ARG A 89 -16.84 -2.62 4.15
N VAL A 90 -15.55 -2.45 3.85
CA VAL A 90 -14.93 -2.95 2.62
C VAL A 90 -15.09 -4.47 2.52
N TYR A 91 -14.78 -5.19 3.60
CA TYR A 91 -14.96 -6.63 3.66
C TYR A 91 -16.44 -7.02 3.48
N TYR A 92 -17.35 -6.39 4.22
CA TYR A 92 -18.77 -6.70 4.14
C TYR A 92 -19.38 -6.43 2.75
N GLU A 93 -19.01 -5.33 2.09
CA GLU A 93 -19.46 -5.06 0.72
C GLU A 93 -18.88 -6.07 -0.27
N PHE A 94 -17.63 -6.51 -0.07
CA PHE A 94 -17.00 -7.47 -0.97
C PHE A 94 -17.63 -8.86 -0.87
N ILE A 95 -17.92 -9.35 0.34
CA ILE A 95 -18.48 -10.71 0.51
C ILE A 95 -19.92 -10.85 0.01
N LYS A 96 -20.67 -9.74 -0.15
CA LYS A 96 -22.04 -9.79 -0.69
C LYS A 96 -22.07 -10.40 -2.09
N ASP A 97 -21.08 -10.08 -2.91
CA ASP A 97 -20.93 -10.61 -4.25
C ASP A 97 -19.47 -10.52 -4.72
N SER A 98 -18.61 -11.34 -4.11
CA SER A 98 -17.17 -11.30 -4.40
C SER A 98 -16.86 -11.73 -5.83
N GLU A 99 -17.65 -12.65 -6.40
CA GLU A 99 -17.47 -13.08 -7.78
C GLU A 99 -17.73 -11.95 -8.75
N GLU A 100 -18.84 -11.21 -8.59
CA GLU A 100 -19.16 -10.10 -9.45
C GLU A 100 -18.19 -8.93 -9.26
N ALA A 101 -17.75 -8.64 -8.02
CA ALA A 101 -16.70 -7.66 -7.78
C ALA A 101 -15.41 -8.00 -8.54
N ILE A 102 -15.00 -9.28 -8.54
CA ILE A 102 -13.85 -9.78 -9.29
C ILE A 102 -14.10 -9.71 -10.82
N LYS A 103 -15.31 -10.05 -11.29
CA LYS A 103 -15.68 -10.05 -12.72
C LYS A 103 -15.81 -8.63 -13.31
N ARG A 104 -16.51 -7.71 -12.63
CA ARG A 104 -16.74 -6.32 -13.07
C ARG A 104 -15.43 -5.61 -13.38
N ILE A 105 -14.44 -5.80 -12.51
CA ILE A 105 -13.16 -5.10 -12.65
C ILE A 105 -12.27 -5.72 -13.73
N ARG A 106 -12.50 -7.00 -14.12
CA ARG A 106 -11.88 -7.60 -15.31
C ARG A 106 -12.44 -7.06 -16.63
N LYS A 107 -13.70 -6.59 -16.64
CA LYS A 107 -14.40 -6.13 -17.86
C LYS A 107 -14.24 -4.63 -18.17
N GLY A 108 -13.62 -3.84 -17.28
CA GLY A 108 -13.55 -2.38 -17.41
C GLY A 108 -12.34 -1.85 -18.20
N THR A 109 -12.61 -0.98 -19.17
CA THR A 109 -11.66 -0.09 -19.88
C THR A 109 -11.00 0.97 -18.98
N SER A 110 -11.14 0.85 -17.66
CA SER A 110 -10.72 1.88 -16.72
C SER A 110 -9.20 1.98 -16.56
N ARG A 111 -8.71 3.20 -16.34
CA ARG A 111 -7.29 3.52 -16.07
C ARG A 111 -6.75 2.59 -14.97
N ALA A 112 -5.47 2.22 -15.04
CA ALA A 112 -4.85 1.18 -14.21
C ALA A 112 -5.15 1.27 -12.69
N GLY A 113 -5.37 2.47 -12.14
CA GLY A 113 -5.72 2.69 -10.72
C GLY A 113 -7.15 2.33 -10.31
N GLN A 114 -8.05 2.02 -11.25
CA GLN A 114 -9.41 1.55 -10.98
C GLN A 114 -9.53 0.03 -11.04
N ARG A 115 -8.44 -0.66 -11.38
CA ARG A 115 -8.38 -2.11 -11.46
C ARG A 115 -7.97 -2.66 -10.10
N THR A 116 -8.44 -3.89 -9.80
CA THR A 116 -8.13 -4.68 -8.61
C THR A 116 -8.75 -4.17 -7.29
N ASP A 117 -8.32 -4.76 -6.19
CA ASP A 117 -8.66 -4.44 -4.79
C ASP A 117 -8.62 -2.93 -4.47
N GLN A 118 -7.59 -2.19 -4.91
CA GLN A 118 -7.50 -0.74 -4.63
C GLN A 118 -8.66 0.06 -5.22
N GLY A 119 -9.11 -0.33 -6.42
CA GLY A 119 -10.27 0.28 -7.09
C GLY A 119 -11.57 -0.03 -6.34
N PHE A 120 -11.72 -1.27 -5.88
CA PHE A 120 -12.86 -1.68 -5.06
C PHE A 120 -12.90 -0.94 -3.72
N ILE A 121 -11.78 -0.88 -2.99
CA ILE A 121 -11.67 -0.17 -1.72
C ILE A 121 -12.13 1.28 -1.89
N ARG A 122 -11.68 1.96 -2.95
CA ARG A 122 -12.09 3.34 -3.27
C ARG A 122 -13.59 3.51 -3.53
N GLN A 123 -14.25 2.51 -4.10
CA GLN A 123 -15.70 2.58 -4.35
C GLN A 123 -16.49 2.47 -3.04
N VAL A 124 -15.95 1.75 -2.06
CA VAL A 124 -16.61 1.56 -0.76
C VAL A 124 -16.28 2.69 0.22
N ILE A 125 -15.05 3.20 0.19
CA ILE A 125 -14.57 4.27 1.08
C ILE A 125 -13.73 5.30 0.32
N ASN A 126 -13.69 6.54 0.83
CA ASN A 126 -12.80 7.57 0.31
C ASN A 126 -11.63 7.80 1.29
N PRO A 127 -10.50 7.07 1.14
CA PRO A 127 -9.36 7.20 2.04
C PRO A 127 -8.62 8.53 1.82
N ARG A 128 -8.01 9.05 2.89
CA ARG A 128 -7.03 10.12 2.79
C ARG A 128 -5.68 9.56 2.32
N LYS A 129 -4.80 10.43 1.81
CA LYS A 129 -3.52 10.00 1.28
C LYS A 129 -2.40 10.35 2.25
N PHE A 130 -1.43 9.46 2.41
CA PHE A 130 -0.27 9.71 3.27
C PHE A 130 0.47 10.99 2.87
N GLN A 131 0.62 11.23 1.57
CA GLN A 131 1.32 12.38 1.01
C GLN A 131 0.67 13.74 1.34
N ASP A 132 -0.58 13.77 1.80
CA ASP A 132 -1.24 15.02 2.23
C ASP A 132 -0.92 15.38 3.69
N LEU A 133 -0.35 14.44 4.44
CA LEU A 133 -0.09 14.56 5.87
C LEU A 133 1.39 14.52 6.20
N LEU A 134 2.19 13.89 5.34
CA LEU A 134 3.61 13.73 5.56
C LEU A 134 4.37 15.03 5.28
N PRO A 135 5.49 15.26 5.97
CA PRO A 135 6.41 16.34 5.65
C PRO A 135 6.83 16.31 4.17
N LYS A 136 7.10 17.48 3.57
CA LYS A 136 7.41 17.61 2.13
C LYS A 136 8.66 16.85 1.69
N ASP A 137 9.58 16.60 2.63
CA ASP A 137 10.82 15.87 2.45
C ASP A 137 10.67 14.36 2.71
N TYR A 138 9.50 13.90 3.15
CA TYR A 138 9.20 12.49 3.29
C TYR A 138 8.92 11.87 1.92
N ILE A 139 9.85 11.02 1.46
CA ILE A 139 9.80 10.43 0.13
C ILE A 139 9.10 9.07 0.17
N MET A 140 8.01 8.93 -0.58
CA MET A 140 7.31 7.67 -0.83
C MET A 140 6.96 7.58 -2.32
N PHE A 141 7.39 6.52 -2.99
CA PHE A 141 7.10 6.30 -4.39
C PHE A 141 7.09 4.81 -4.73
N LYS A 142 6.50 4.47 -5.88
CA LYS A 142 6.59 3.15 -6.48
C LYS A 142 7.76 3.11 -7.46
N MET A 143 8.72 2.22 -7.24
CA MET A 143 9.98 2.15 -8.01
C MET A 143 9.75 1.97 -9.51
N GLN A 144 8.70 1.26 -9.93
CA GLN A 144 8.34 1.02 -11.33
C GLN A 144 8.02 2.29 -12.15
N TYR A 145 7.88 3.46 -11.52
CA TYR A 145 7.64 4.74 -12.19
C TYR A 145 8.90 5.59 -12.34
N LEU A 146 10.03 5.10 -11.84
CA LEU A 146 11.33 5.70 -12.05
C LEU A 146 11.85 5.30 -13.44
N ASN A 147 11.32 5.94 -14.50
CA ASN A 147 11.91 5.93 -15.85
C ASN A 147 13.13 6.87 -15.96
N PHE A 148 13.72 7.27 -14.84
CA PHE A 148 14.89 8.15 -14.81
C PHE A 148 16.15 7.30 -14.75
N ASN A 149 17.16 7.68 -15.54
CA ASN A 149 18.53 7.20 -15.41
C ASN A 149 18.86 7.01 -13.92
N PHE A 150 19.20 5.78 -13.54
CA PHE A 150 19.46 5.35 -12.15
C PHE A 150 20.31 6.36 -11.36
N TRP A 151 21.24 7.02 -12.04
CA TRP A 151 22.12 8.08 -11.55
C TRP A 151 21.43 9.32 -10.96
N ASN A 152 20.25 9.74 -11.45
CA ASN A 152 19.52 10.89 -10.90
C ASN A 152 18.72 10.56 -9.64
N ILE A 153 18.26 9.31 -9.50
CA ILE A 153 17.71 8.84 -8.23
C ILE A 153 18.84 8.72 -7.23
N GLN A 154 20.00 8.21 -7.63
CA GLN A 154 21.16 8.17 -6.77
C GLN A 154 21.56 9.56 -6.27
N SER A 155 21.55 10.61 -7.11
CA SER A 155 21.87 11.97 -6.63
C SER A 155 20.80 12.60 -5.72
N ILE A 156 19.50 12.40 -6.00
CA ILE A 156 18.41 12.86 -5.11
C ILE A 156 18.41 12.07 -3.79
N TRP A 157 18.73 10.78 -3.87
CA TRP A 157 18.80 9.87 -2.74
C TRP A 157 20.06 10.14 -1.91
N GLU A 158 21.22 10.36 -2.51
CA GLU A 158 22.48 10.72 -1.83
C GLU A 158 22.44 12.14 -1.23
N SER A 159 21.78 13.10 -1.89
CA SER A 159 21.66 14.48 -1.40
C SER A 159 20.62 14.68 -0.30
N ARG A 160 19.59 13.81 -0.19
CA ARG A 160 18.50 13.90 0.82
C ARG A 160 18.47 12.75 1.82
N CYS A 161 19.18 11.66 1.54
CA CYS A 161 19.38 10.54 2.45
C CYS A 161 20.86 10.46 2.78
N TYR A 162 21.31 11.33 3.68
CA TYR A 162 22.64 11.21 4.25
C TYR A 162 22.80 9.81 4.88
N LYS A 163 23.67 9.00 4.24
CA LYS A 163 24.18 7.69 4.65
C LYS A 163 23.15 6.57 4.78
N ILE A 164 22.74 5.99 3.64
CA ILE A 164 22.44 4.56 3.59
C ILE A 164 23.46 3.95 2.64
N LYS A 165 24.43 3.21 3.19
CA LYS A 165 25.27 2.30 2.39
C LYS A 165 24.32 1.28 1.77
N ILE A 166 24.12 1.36 0.46
CA ILE A 166 23.54 0.25 -0.28
C ILE A 166 24.52 -0.90 -0.10
N PHE A 167 24.13 -1.92 0.66
CA PHE A 167 24.79 -3.21 0.53
C PHE A 167 24.43 -3.70 -0.86
N GLU A 168 25.40 -3.74 -1.77
CA GLU A 168 25.31 -4.57 -2.96
C GLU A 168 24.90 -5.96 -2.47
N ILE A 169 23.71 -6.41 -2.85
CA ILE A 169 23.41 -7.83 -2.85
C ILE A 169 24.26 -8.39 -3.98
N SER A 170 25.52 -8.71 -3.66
CA SER A 170 26.36 -9.49 -4.57
C SER A 170 25.67 -10.84 -4.76
N ASN A 171 25.49 -11.22 -6.02
CA ASN A 171 25.04 -12.55 -6.41
C ASN A 171 26.13 -13.61 -6.13
N GLN A 172 26.63 -13.67 -4.91
CA GLN A 172 27.58 -14.68 -4.45
C GLN A 172 27.01 -15.49 -3.29
N LEU A 173 25.82 -16.05 -3.48
CA LEU A 173 25.40 -17.26 -2.78
C LEU A 173 24.54 -18.12 -3.74
N VAL A 174 25.16 -18.52 -4.86
CA VAL A 174 24.80 -19.75 -5.58
C VAL A 174 26.10 -20.47 -5.92
N LYS A 175 26.69 -21.09 -4.90
CA LYS A 175 27.17 -22.49 -4.83
C LYS A 175 27.98 -22.69 -3.57
#